data_AF-A0A7K8ZAZ3-F1
#
_entry.id   AF-A0A7K8ZAZ3-F1
#
_cell.length_a   1.000
_cell.length_b   1.000
_cell.length_c   1.000
_cell.angle_alpha   90.00
_cell.angle_beta   90.00
_cell.angle_gamma   90.00
#
_symmetry.space_group_name_H-M   'P 1'
#
loop_
_entity.id
_entity.type
_entity.pdbx_description
1 polymer ?
#
loop_
_entity_poly.entity_id
_entity_poly.type
_entity_poly.pdbx_seq_one_letter_code
_entity_poly.pdbx_strand_id
1 'polypeptide(L)'
;PGCPLRGSLHGHHPRDCLFYLRDWDPPRLQRLLQVGLWGTWAPLNSPGTPQNHLGPPTPPGRCPVLEQKEFGATLRDEPCGKETIPGHAGLCRGHYSEYLVGLVNQHGLDPAPLYDLAELRTAAERHLP
;
A
#
# COMPACT_ATOMS: atom_id res chain seq x y z
N PRO A 1 -12.65 -0.47 25.90
CA PRO A 1 -11.33 -0.17 25.30
C PRO A 1 -10.93 1.31 25.48
N GLY A 2 -9.95 1.58 26.35
CA GLY A 2 -9.41 2.92 26.55
C GLY A 2 -8.34 3.24 25.50
N CYS A 3 -8.59 4.20 24.61
CA CYS A 3 -7.55 4.68 23.70
C CYS A 3 -6.42 5.35 24.52
N PRO A 4 -5.14 4.92 24.36
CA PRO A 4 -4.01 5.54 25.05
C PRO A 4 -3.54 6.85 24.39
N LEU A 5 -3.99 7.16 23.16
CA LEU A 5 -3.50 8.27 22.34
C LEU A 5 -4.39 9.53 22.39
N ARG A 6 -5.20 9.69 23.44
CA ARG A 6 -6.22 10.77 23.58
C ARG A 6 -5.65 12.18 23.48
N GLY A 7 -4.36 12.39 23.75
CA GLY A 7 -3.69 13.69 23.69
C GLY A 7 -3.20 14.10 22.29
N SER A 8 -3.48 13.31 21.25
CA SER A 8 -2.95 13.54 19.90
C SER A 8 -4.02 13.37 18.82
N LEU A 9 -3.81 14.00 17.65
CA LEU A 9 -4.61 13.71 16.46
C LEU A 9 -4.30 12.28 15.98
N HIS A 10 -5.31 11.42 15.97
CA HIS A 10 -5.16 10.02 15.56
C HIS A 10 -6.47 9.46 14.98
N GLY A 11 -6.36 8.32 14.31
CA GLY A 11 -7.49 7.50 13.85
C GLY A 11 -7.39 6.08 14.36
N HIS A 12 -8.53 5.39 14.44
CA HIS A 12 -8.57 3.95 14.73
C HIS A 12 -8.66 3.19 13.42
N HIS A 13 -7.57 2.53 13.05
CA HIS A 13 -7.48 1.77 11.80
C HIS A 13 -7.71 0.28 12.08
N PRO A 14 -8.44 -0.45 11.21
CA PRO A 14 -8.47 -1.91 11.23
C PRO A 14 -7.12 -2.47 10.73
N ARG A 15 -6.84 -3.74 11.02
CA ARG A 15 -5.52 -4.37 10.82
C ARG A 15 -5.10 -4.53 9.34
N ASP A 16 -6.06 -4.50 8.43
CA ASP A 16 -5.93 -4.55 6.98
C ASP A 16 -5.81 -3.15 6.33
N CYS A 17 -5.90 -2.07 7.12
CA CYS A 17 -5.75 -0.72 6.60
C CYS A 17 -4.33 -0.46 6.06
N LEU A 18 -4.23 0.32 4.99
CA LEU A 18 -2.96 0.82 4.45
C LEU A 18 -2.08 1.47 5.51
N PHE A 19 -2.67 2.09 6.54
CA PHE A 19 -1.94 2.66 7.67
C PHE A 19 -0.94 1.67 8.30
N TYR A 20 -1.33 0.39 8.44
CA TYR A 20 -0.45 -0.67 8.93
C TYR A 20 0.27 -1.40 7.79
N LEU A 21 -0.46 -1.76 6.73
CA LEU A 21 0.09 -2.64 5.69
C LEU A 21 1.18 -1.97 4.83
N ARG A 22 1.26 -0.64 4.80
CA ARG A 22 2.37 0.07 4.13
C ARG A 22 3.74 -0.19 4.74
N ASP A 23 3.78 -0.62 6.00
CA ASP A 23 5.01 -0.93 6.73
C ASP A 23 5.53 -2.33 6.39
N TRP A 24 4.69 -3.19 5.80
CA TRP A 24 5.15 -4.47 5.26
C TRP A 24 5.95 -4.26 3.99
N ASP A 25 7.00 -5.07 3.82
CA ASP A 25 7.71 -5.11 2.56
C ASP A 25 6.84 -5.75 1.46
N PRO A 26 6.98 -5.28 0.20
CA PRO A 26 6.17 -5.79 -0.91
C PRO A 26 6.14 -7.32 -1.03
N PRO A 27 7.24 -8.08 -0.85
CA PRO A 27 7.19 -9.54 -0.89
C PRO A 27 6.22 -10.17 0.13
N ARG A 28 6.06 -9.56 1.32
CA ARG A 28 5.12 -10.04 2.34
C ARG A 28 3.68 -9.78 1.93
N LEU A 29 3.39 -8.62 1.34
CA LEU A 29 2.07 -8.29 0.76
C LEU A 29 1.72 -9.20 -0.42
N GLN A 30 2.69 -9.48 -1.30
CA GLN A 30 2.54 -10.44 -2.40
C GLN A 30 2.24 -11.84 -1.86
N ARG A 31 2.93 -12.27 -0.79
CA ARG A 31 2.65 -13.56 -0.13
C ARG A 31 1.23 -13.62 0.43
N LEU A 32 0.72 -12.52 0.99
CA LEU A 32 -0.67 -12.46 1.46
C LEU A 32 -1.66 -12.69 0.31
N LEU A 33 -1.44 -12.05 -0.84
CA LEU A 33 -2.25 -12.26 -2.05
C LEU A 33 -2.15 -13.70 -2.56
N GLN A 34 -0.94 -14.27 -2.61
CA GLN A 34 -0.73 -15.66 -3.03
C GLN A 34 -1.46 -16.65 -2.11
N VAL A 35 -1.34 -16.51 -0.79
CA VAL A 35 -1.97 -17.42 0.16
C VAL A 35 -3.50 -17.22 0.19
N GLY A 36 -3.94 -15.97 0.26
CA GLY A 36 -5.36 -15.62 0.36
C GLY A 36 -6.19 -15.93 -0.90
N LEU A 37 -5.55 -15.93 -2.07
CA LEU A 37 -6.17 -16.26 -3.36
C LEU A 37 -5.78 -17.66 -3.84
N TRP A 38 -5.33 -18.54 -2.95
CA TRP A 38 -4.98 -19.95 -3.23
C TRP A 38 -4.02 -20.15 -4.41
N GLY A 39 -3.04 -19.26 -4.55
CA GLY A 39 -2.01 -19.29 -5.59
C GLY A 39 -2.49 -18.87 -6.98
N THR A 40 -3.74 -18.43 -7.13
CA THR A 40 -4.30 -17.99 -8.43
C THR A 40 -3.85 -16.58 -8.83
N TRP A 41 -3.36 -15.79 -7.87
CA TRP A 41 -2.80 -14.47 -8.13
C TRP A 41 -1.36 -14.56 -8.64
N ALA A 42 -1.07 -13.79 -9.69
CA ALA A 42 0.28 -13.60 -10.22
C ALA A 42 0.66 -12.11 -10.17
N PRO A 43 1.91 -11.78 -9.78
CA PRO A 43 2.39 -10.40 -9.80
C PRO A 43 2.40 -9.83 -11.22
N LEU A 44 1.95 -8.58 -11.36
CA LEU A 44 2.17 -7.82 -12.57
C LEU A 44 3.67 -7.49 -12.69
N ASN A 45 4.33 -8.04 -13.73
CA ASN A 45 5.76 -7.80 -13.98
C ASN A 45 6.02 -6.44 -14.64
N SER A 46 4.99 -5.85 -15.24
CA SER A 46 4.99 -4.51 -15.83
C SER A 46 3.72 -3.82 -15.39
N PRO A 47 3.72 -2.48 -15.19
CA PRO A 47 2.44 -1.80 -15.14
C PRO A 47 1.78 -2.09 -16.49
N GLY A 48 0.58 -2.66 -16.49
CA GLY A 48 -0.31 -2.38 -17.59
C GLY A 48 -0.26 -0.87 -17.77
N THR A 49 -0.04 -0.41 -19.02
CA THR A 49 -0.15 1.00 -19.40
C THR A 49 -1.19 1.66 -18.51
N PRO A 50 -0.82 2.61 -17.63
CA PRO A 50 -1.82 3.24 -16.79
C PRO A 50 -2.93 3.70 -17.72
N GLN A 51 -4.17 3.25 -17.47
CA GLN A 51 -5.33 3.54 -18.31
C GLN A 51 -5.66 5.05 -18.38
N ASN A 52 -4.80 5.91 -17.85
CA ASN A 52 -4.86 7.36 -17.93
C ASN A 52 -3.54 7.90 -18.49
N HIS A 53 -3.40 7.93 -19.82
CA HIS A 53 -2.38 8.73 -20.53
C HIS A 53 -2.68 10.24 -20.48
N LEU A 54 -3.38 10.71 -19.43
CA LEU A 54 -3.83 12.09 -19.25
C LEU A 54 -2.86 12.92 -18.38
N GLY A 55 -1.61 12.47 -18.24
CA GLY A 55 -0.58 13.13 -17.43
C GLY A 55 0.69 13.46 -18.23
N PRO A 56 1.58 14.32 -17.69
CA PRO A 56 2.86 14.62 -18.30
C PRO A 56 3.69 13.33 -18.52
N PRO A 57 4.47 13.24 -19.61
CA PRO A 57 5.34 12.09 -19.83
C PRO A 57 6.32 11.95 -18.68
N THR A 58 6.34 10.77 -18.06
CA THR A 58 7.26 10.46 -16.95
C THR A 58 8.54 9.83 -17.53
N PRO A 59 9.75 10.25 -17.12
CA PRO A 59 10.98 9.63 -17.59
C PRO A 59 11.03 8.12 -17.32
N PRO A 60 11.75 7.33 -18.13
CA PRO A 60 11.96 5.91 -17.85
C PRO A 60 12.54 5.71 -16.44
N GLY A 61 12.03 4.72 -15.71
CA GLY A 61 12.49 4.43 -14.34
C GLY A 61 11.94 5.35 -13.25
N ARG A 62 10.91 6.16 -13.56
CA ARG A 62 10.25 7.07 -12.62
C ARG A 62 8.75 6.73 -12.51
N CYS A 63 8.22 6.80 -11.29
CA CYS A 63 6.85 6.38 -10.99
C CYS A 63 5.83 7.36 -11.60
N PRO A 64 4.87 6.87 -12.42
CA PRO A 64 3.96 7.72 -13.20
C PRO A 64 2.67 8.10 -12.46
N VAL A 65 2.46 7.64 -11.21
CA VAL A 65 1.24 7.92 -10.44
C VAL A 65 1.12 9.43 -10.23
N LEU A 66 0.01 10.03 -10.65
CA LEU A 66 -0.24 11.44 -10.47
C LEU A 66 -0.53 11.75 -9.00
N GLU A 67 0.19 12.73 -8.46
CA GLU A 67 0.01 13.28 -7.13
C GLU A 67 -0.36 14.76 -7.25
N GLN A 68 -1.28 15.24 -6.41
CA GLN A 68 -1.55 16.66 -6.31
C GLN A 68 -0.46 17.32 -5.45
N LYS A 69 0.49 18.01 -6.10
CA LYS A 69 1.65 18.64 -5.44
C LYS A 69 1.43 20.14 -5.22
N GLU A 70 1.95 20.64 -4.11
CA GLU A 70 1.94 22.06 -3.78
C GLU A 70 3.09 22.80 -4.47
N PHE A 71 2.73 23.84 -5.22
CA PHE A 71 3.65 24.78 -5.86
C PHE A 71 3.30 26.19 -5.40
N GLY A 72 3.89 26.59 -4.26
CA GLY A 72 3.51 27.82 -3.57
C GLY A 72 2.05 27.76 -3.13
N ALA A 73 1.23 28.69 -3.62
CA ALA A 73 -0.21 28.73 -3.33
C ALA A 73 -1.08 27.93 -4.33
N THR A 74 -0.46 27.22 -5.29
CA THR A 74 -1.19 26.45 -6.31
C THR A 74 -1.01 24.96 -6.12
N LEU A 75 -2.05 24.19 -6.46
CA LEU A 75 -2.02 22.73 -6.51
C LEU A 75 -1.93 22.31 -7.97
N ARG A 76 -1.05 21.35 -8.29
CA ARG A 76 -0.86 20.83 -9.65
C ARG A 76 -0.74 19.31 -9.62
N ASP A 77 -1.37 18.65 -10.58
CA ASP A 77 -1.21 17.21 -10.78
C ASP A 77 0.10 16.95 -11.49
N GLU A 78 1.03 16.32 -10.78
CA GLU A 78 2.37 16.00 -11.29
C GLU A 78 2.68 14.53 -11.00
N PRO A 79 3.44 13.83 -11.86
CA PRO A 79 3.83 12.47 -11.58
C PRO A 79 4.65 12.40 -10.29
N CYS A 80 4.46 11.32 -9.53
CA CYS A 80 5.17 11.00 -8.30
C CYS A 80 6.68 11.22 -8.48
N GLY A 81 7.24 10.64 -9.55
CA GLY A 81 8.63 10.85 -9.95
C GLY A 81 9.65 10.13 -9.07
N LYS A 82 9.23 9.37 -8.06
CA LYS A 82 10.14 8.49 -7.29
C LYS A 82 10.65 7.34 -8.16
N GLU A 83 11.79 6.78 -7.78
CA GLU A 83 12.42 5.68 -8.54
C GLU A 83 11.55 4.43 -8.55
N THR A 84 11.47 3.78 -9.70
CA THR A 84 10.78 2.49 -9.85
C THR A 84 11.73 1.34 -9.56
N ILE A 85 11.21 0.28 -8.94
CA ILE A 85 11.99 -0.91 -8.62
C ILE A 85 11.64 -2.03 -9.62
N PRO A 86 12.63 -2.77 -10.18
CA PRO A 86 12.35 -3.93 -11.01
C PRO A 86 11.41 -4.92 -10.31
N GLY A 87 10.39 -5.41 -11.01
CA GLY A 87 9.38 -6.31 -10.44
C GLY A 87 8.27 -5.62 -9.64
N HIS A 88 8.30 -4.29 -9.46
CA HIS A 88 7.23 -3.52 -8.82
C HIS A 88 6.29 -2.87 -9.84
N ALA A 89 6.05 -3.54 -10.98
CA ALA A 89 5.17 -3.05 -12.03
C ALA A 89 5.42 -1.57 -12.40
N GLY A 90 6.68 -1.14 -12.49
CA GLY A 90 7.03 0.25 -12.84
C GLY A 90 6.51 1.32 -11.88
N LEU A 91 6.23 0.94 -10.63
CA LEU A 91 5.86 1.85 -9.54
C LEU A 91 7.02 2.01 -8.56
N CYS A 92 7.00 3.10 -7.79
CA CYS A 92 7.89 3.25 -6.63
C CYS A 92 7.42 2.32 -5.49
N ARG A 93 8.26 2.08 -4.48
CA ARG A 93 7.90 1.21 -3.33
C ARG A 93 6.56 1.59 -2.70
N GLY A 94 6.32 2.88 -2.45
CA GLY A 94 5.10 3.36 -1.80
C GLY A 94 3.84 3.03 -2.60
N HIS A 95 3.79 3.50 -3.85
CA HIS A 95 2.64 3.23 -4.73
C HIS A 95 2.49 1.75 -5.08
N TYR A 96 3.58 0.97 -5.11
CA TYR A 96 3.48 -0.47 -5.28
C TYR A 96 2.84 -1.13 -4.04
N SER A 97 3.23 -0.75 -2.83
CA SER A 97 2.58 -1.22 -1.60
C SER A 97 1.11 -0.81 -1.57
N GLU A 98 0.76 0.42 -1.94
CA GLU A 98 -0.64 0.87 -2.05
C GLU A 98 -1.45 0.04 -3.04
N TYR A 99 -0.88 -0.26 -4.21
CA TYR A 99 -1.50 -1.13 -5.19
C TYR A 99 -1.77 -2.54 -4.62
N LEU A 100 -0.78 -3.16 -3.98
CA LEU A 100 -0.93 -4.49 -3.38
C LEU A 100 -1.96 -4.49 -2.25
N VAL A 101 -1.96 -3.46 -1.40
CA VAL A 101 -2.96 -3.29 -0.33
C VAL A 101 -4.35 -3.06 -0.91
N GLY A 102 -4.46 -2.32 -2.02
CA GLY A 102 -5.71 -2.17 -2.76
C GLY A 102 -6.29 -3.52 -3.18
N LEU A 103 -5.47 -4.43 -3.69
CA LEU A 103 -5.89 -5.79 -4.02
C LEU A 103 -6.28 -6.60 -2.77
N VAL A 104 -5.48 -6.55 -1.71
CA VAL A 104 -5.78 -7.20 -0.42
C VAL A 104 -7.17 -6.81 0.07
N ASN A 105 -7.48 -5.53 0.04
CA ASN A 105 -8.76 -4.98 0.51
C ASN A 105 -9.91 -5.31 -0.45
N GLN A 106 -9.69 -5.24 -1.77
CA GLN A 106 -10.70 -5.63 -2.77
C GLN A 106 -11.12 -7.10 -2.63
N HIS A 107 -10.21 -7.97 -2.19
CA HIS A 107 -10.48 -9.38 -1.95
C HIS A 107 -10.81 -9.72 -0.50
N GLY A 108 -10.86 -8.73 0.41
CA GLY A 108 -11.19 -8.94 1.82
C GLY A 108 -10.21 -9.86 2.56
N LEU A 109 -8.92 -9.84 2.19
CA LEU A 109 -7.93 -10.74 2.76
C LEU A 109 -7.48 -10.27 4.14
N ASP A 110 -7.51 -11.17 5.13
CA ASP A 110 -7.03 -10.89 6.49
C ASP A 110 -5.50 -11.02 6.55
N PRO A 111 -4.74 -10.01 7.04
CA PRO A 111 -3.28 -10.13 7.21
C PRO A 111 -2.86 -10.99 8.43
N ALA A 112 -3.76 -11.22 9.40
CA ALA A 112 -3.46 -11.94 10.64
C ALA A 112 -2.88 -13.37 10.46
N PRO A 113 -3.25 -14.15 9.43
CA PRO A 113 -2.64 -15.47 9.18
C PRO A 113 -1.13 -15.43 8.89
N LEU A 114 -0.57 -14.27 8.54
CA LEU A 114 0.87 -14.09 8.35
C LEU A 114 1.55 -13.39 9.53
N TYR A 115 0.84 -13.10 10.62
CA TYR A 115 1.42 -12.50 11.81
C TYR A 115 2.27 -13.51 12.58
N ASP A 116 3.38 -13.03 13.13
CA ASP A 116 4.10 -13.76 14.16
C ASP A 116 3.42 -13.61 15.54
N LEU A 117 3.99 -14.27 16.56
CA LEU A 117 3.44 -14.24 17.92
C LEU A 117 3.41 -12.82 18.52
N ALA A 118 4.41 -11.98 18.22
CA ALA A 118 4.48 -10.63 18.74
C ALA A 118 3.43 -9.74 18.08
N GLU A 119 3.28 -9.82 16.76
CA GLU A 119 2.27 -9.10 15.99
C GLU A 119 0.85 -9.48 16.44
N LEU A 120 0.58 -10.78 16.68
CA LEU A 120 -0.71 -11.24 17.22
C LEU A 120 -1.00 -10.65 18.60
N ARG A 121 -0.01 -10.63 19.50
CA ARG A 121 -0.17 -10.03 20.84
C ARG A 121 -0.46 -8.53 20.73
N THR A 122 0.31 -7.80 19.93
CA THR A 122 0.10 -6.37 19.73
C THR A 122 -1.26 -6.08 19.10
N ALA A 123 -1.72 -6.90 18.15
CA ALA A 123 -3.05 -6.76 17.57
C ALA A 123 -4.15 -7.06 18.60
N ALA A 124 -3.98 -8.08 19.44
CA ALA A 124 -4.90 -8.42 20.51
C ALA A 124 -5.02 -7.28 21.53
N GLU A 125 -3.91 -6.77 22.05
CA GLU A 125 -3.88 -5.63 22.99
C GLU A 125 -4.55 -4.37 22.42
N ARG A 126 -4.45 -4.18 21.10
CA ARG A 126 -5.04 -3.02 20.41
C ARG A 126 -6.56 -3.15 20.22
N HIS A 127 -7.04 -4.34 19.88
CA HIS A 127 -8.39 -4.52 19.35
C HIS A 127 -9.34 -5.25 20.30
N LEU A 128 -8.83 -6.02 21.26
CA LEU A 128 -9.63 -6.73 22.26
C LEU A 128 -9.83 -5.88 23.52
N PRO A 129 -10.93 -6.08 24.26
CA PRO A 129 -11.26 -5.31 25.45
C PRO A 129 -10.34 -5.58 26.65
#